data_AF-A0A0N8PR14-F1
#
_entry.id   AF-A0A0N8PR14-F1
#
_cell.length_a   1.000
_cell.length_b   1.000
_cell.length_c   1.000
_cell.angle_alpha   90.00
_cell.angle_beta   90.00
_cell.angle_gamma   90.00
#
_symmetry.space_group_name_H-M   'P 1'
#
loop_
_entity.id
_entity.type
_entity.pdbx_description
1 polymer ?
#
loop_
_entity_poly.entity_id
_entity_poly.type
_entity_poly.pdbx_seq_one_letter_code
_entity_poly.pdbx_strand_id
1 'polypeptide(L)'
;MHAYVTQAYNGLGVVERRSMTWLEPLQLESGARLGPVTLAYETYGTLNAARDNAILLLHALSGDAHAAGWHAGAAKPGWWDAMVGPGRPFDTNKY
;
A
#
# COMPACT_ATOMS: atom_id res chain seq x y z
N MET A 1 33.59 -20.58 8.75
CA MET A 1 32.92 -20.35 7.45
C MET A 1 31.43 -20.56 7.67
N HIS A 2 30.70 -19.52 8.09
CA HIS A 2 29.25 -19.61 8.29
C HIS A 2 28.56 -19.39 6.94
N ALA A 3 27.87 -20.42 6.45
CA ALA A 3 27.04 -20.33 5.26
C ALA A 3 25.82 -19.46 5.59
N TYR A 4 25.70 -18.31 4.92
CA TYR A 4 24.46 -17.53 4.97
C TYR A 4 23.40 -18.30 4.17
N VAL A 5 22.42 -18.84 4.87
CA VAL A 5 21.16 -19.28 4.27
C VAL A 5 20.52 -18.02 3.70
N THR A 6 20.45 -17.88 2.38
CA THR A 6 19.62 -16.87 1.72
C THR A 6 18.17 -17.20 2.04
N GLN A 7 17.63 -16.62 3.11
CA GLN A 7 16.21 -16.72 3.40
C GLN A 7 15.49 -16.00 2.26
N ALA A 8 14.64 -16.72 1.52
CA ALA A 8 13.77 -16.12 0.53
C ALA A 8 12.96 -15.00 1.21
N TYR A 9 12.97 -13.81 0.63
CA TYR A 9 12.20 -12.68 1.16
C TYR A 9 10.72 -13.09 1.28
N ASN A 10 10.23 -13.16 2.51
CA ASN A 10 8.86 -13.59 2.82
C ASN A 10 7.95 -12.37 2.97
N GLY A 11 7.79 -11.61 1.89
CA GLY A 11 6.89 -10.46 1.82
C GLY A 11 6.09 -10.43 0.51
N LEU A 12 5.48 -9.30 0.18
CA LEU A 12 4.50 -9.20 -0.91
C LEU A 12 5.07 -9.34 -2.34
N GLY A 13 6.40 -9.35 -2.48
CA GLY A 13 7.05 -9.36 -3.79
C GLY A 13 6.87 -8.02 -4.51
N VAL A 14 6.69 -8.05 -5.82
CA VAL A 14 6.50 -6.83 -6.63
C VAL A 14 5.05 -6.36 -6.57
N VAL A 15 4.86 -5.06 -6.31
CA VAL A 15 3.55 -4.40 -6.22
C VAL A 15 3.47 -3.21 -7.17
N GLU A 16 2.23 -2.84 -7.52
CA GLU A 16 1.94 -1.80 -8.49
C GLU A 16 1.06 -0.70 -7.92
N ARG A 17 1.49 0.54 -8.15
CA ARG A 17 0.71 1.74 -7.86
C ARG A 17 -0.48 1.84 -8.80
N ARG A 18 -1.63 2.18 -8.23
CA ARG A 18 -2.86 2.52 -8.93
C ARG A 18 -3.17 4.00 -8.77
N SER A 19 -4.09 4.51 -9.58
CA SER A 19 -4.61 5.87 -9.46
C SER A 19 -6.11 5.92 -9.72
N MET A 20 -6.80 6.81 -9.01
CA MET A 20 -8.20 7.12 -9.22
C MET A 20 -8.36 8.62 -9.43
N THR A 21 -9.15 9.03 -10.42
CA THR A 21 -9.42 10.44 -10.72
C THR A 21 -10.89 10.75 -10.50
N TRP A 22 -11.19 11.75 -9.68
CA TRP A 22 -12.50 12.35 -9.54
C TRP A 22 -12.58 13.61 -10.40
N LEU A 23 -13.56 13.62 -11.30
CA LEU A 23 -13.81 14.75 -12.20
C LEU A 23 -14.60 15.86 -11.51
N GLU A 24 -15.48 15.50 -10.57
CA GLU A 24 -16.21 16.47 -9.76
C GLU A 24 -15.30 17.08 -8.66
N PRO A 25 -15.38 18.40 -8.40
CA PRO A 25 -14.56 19.01 -7.37
C PRO A 25 -14.92 18.54 -5.96
N LEU A 26 -13.90 18.22 -5.17
CA LEU A 26 -14.03 17.95 -3.74
C LEU A 26 -14.29 19.26 -2.98
N GLN A 27 -15.24 19.23 -2.05
CA GLN A 27 -15.43 20.32 -1.10
C GLN A 27 -14.46 20.14 0.07
N LEU A 28 -13.56 21.10 0.25
CA LEU A 28 -12.58 21.09 1.33
C LEU A 28 -13.21 21.67 2.62
N GLU A 29 -12.63 21.33 3.77
CA GLU A 29 -13.05 21.88 5.08
C GLU A 29 -12.93 23.41 5.14
N SER A 30 -12.00 23.99 4.37
CA SER A 30 -11.85 25.46 4.24
C SER A 30 -13.00 26.13 3.46
N GLY A 31 -13.93 25.36 2.88
CA GLY A 31 -15.00 25.84 2.01
C GLY A 31 -14.60 26.00 0.54
N ALA A 32 -13.31 25.87 0.21
CA ALA A 32 -12.85 25.88 -1.17
C ALA A 32 -13.25 24.59 -1.91
N ARG A 33 -13.22 24.65 -3.25
CA ARG A 33 -13.42 23.49 -4.12
C ARG A 33 -12.11 23.14 -4.83
N LEU A 34 -11.75 21.85 -4.82
CA LEU A 34 -10.53 21.34 -5.47
C LEU A 34 -10.92 20.29 -6.52
N GLY A 35 -10.60 20.53 -7.79
CA GLY A 35 -10.89 19.56 -8.84
C GLY A 35 -10.25 19.90 -10.19
N PRO A 36 -10.00 18.89 -11.04
CA PRO A 36 -10.11 17.46 -10.75
C PRO A 36 -9.01 16.97 -9.79
N VAL A 37 -9.25 15.87 -9.07
CA VAL A 37 -8.28 15.29 -8.13
C VAL A 37 -7.92 13.88 -8.57
N THR A 38 -6.62 13.60 -8.66
CA THR A 38 -6.10 12.25 -8.89
C THR A 38 -5.36 11.79 -7.64
N LEU A 39 -5.81 10.68 -7.05
CA LEU A 39 -5.18 10.04 -5.90
C LEU A 39 -4.41 8.80 -6.35
N ALA A 40 -3.13 8.73 -6.01
CA ALA A 40 -2.35 7.50 -6.11
C ALA A 40 -2.59 6.63 -4.87
N TYR A 41 -2.78 5.33 -5.07
CA TYR A 41 -2.99 4.36 -3.99
C TYR A 41 -2.43 2.99 -4.36
N GLU A 42 -2.26 2.12 -3.36
CA GLU A 42 -1.89 0.72 -3.52
C GLU A 42 -2.85 -0.16 -2.73
N THR A 43 -3.01 -1.41 -3.17
CA THR A 43 -3.82 -2.42 -2.50
C THR A 43 -3.01 -3.69 -2.38
N TYR A 44 -3.06 -4.31 -1.20
CA TYR A 44 -2.35 -5.56 -0.92
C TYR A 44 -3.37 -6.62 -0.51
N GLY A 45 -3.20 -7.85 -0.97
CA GLY A 45 -4.17 -8.93 -0.72
C GLY A 45 -5.40 -8.86 -1.64
N THR A 46 -6.51 -9.46 -1.20
CA THR A 46 -7.75 -9.60 -1.99
C THR A 46 -8.97 -9.22 -1.16
N LEU A 47 -9.77 -8.28 -1.67
CA LEU A 47 -11.05 -7.93 -1.06
C LEU A 47 -12.01 -9.13 -1.15
N ASN A 48 -12.60 -9.53 -0.03
CA ASN A 48 -13.53 -10.64 0.00
C ASN A 48 -14.90 -10.24 -0.59
N ALA A 49 -15.79 -11.22 -0.80
CA ALA A 49 -17.09 -10.99 -1.41
C ALA A 49 -18.01 -10.07 -0.56
N ALA A 50 -17.90 -10.14 0.78
CA ALA A 50 -18.67 -9.31 1.71
C ALA A 50 -18.12 -7.87 1.83
N ARG A 51 -16.89 -7.63 1.37
CA ARG A 51 -16.15 -6.36 1.44
C ARG A 51 -15.94 -5.85 2.87
N ASP A 52 -15.83 -6.74 3.84
CA ASP A 52 -15.66 -6.42 5.26
C ASP A 52 -14.22 -6.62 5.77
N ASN A 53 -13.29 -6.94 4.87
CA ASN A 53 -11.88 -7.18 5.18
C ASN A 53 -10.94 -6.02 4.81
N ALA A 54 -11.47 -4.87 4.36
CA ALA A 54 -10.63 -3.74 3.98
C ALA A 54 -10.04 -3.02 5.20
N ILE A 55 -8.71 -2.80 5.17
CA ILE A 55 -7.98 -1.96 6.13
C ILE A 55 -7.37 -0.77 5.38
N LEU A 56 -7.65 0.45 5.84
CA LEU A 56 -7.07 1.68 5.28
C LEU A 56 -5.81 2.07 6.04
N LEU A 57 -4.67 2.15 5.33
CA LEU A 57 -3.41 2.65 5.86
C LEU A 57 -3.21 4.11 5.44
N LEU A 58 -3.01 4.99 6.40
CA LEU A 58 -2.67 6.40 6.18
C LEU A 58 -1.18 6.61 6.45
N HIS A 59 -0.48 7.22 5.50
CA HIS A 59 0.95 7.46 5.61
C HIS A 59 1.26 8.71 6.46
N ALA A 60 2.50 8.80 6.95
CA ALA A 60 3.02 10.02 7.56
C ALA A 60 3.17 11.15 6.52
N LEU A 61 3.37 12.39 6.96
CA LEU A 61 3.39 13.58 6.08
C LEU A 61 4.31 13.45 4.85
N SER A 62 5.50 12.88 5.00
CA SER A 62 6.49 12.70 3.93
C SER A 62 6.44 11.32 3.26
N GLY A 63 5.46 10.49 3.63
CA GLY A 63 5.26 9.17 3.04
C GLY A 63 4.45 9.22 1.76
N ASP A 64 4.25 8.05 1.17
CA ASP A 64 3.43 7.83 -0.01
C ASP A 64 2.56 6.57 0.16
N ALA A 65 1.88 6.16 -0.92
CA ALA A 65 1.04 4.97 -0.93
C ALA A 65 1.82 3.64 -0.78
N HIS A 66 3.14 3.65 -0.95
CA HIS A 66 3.96 2.45 -1.03
C HIS A 66 4.37 1.94 0.36
N ALA A 67 3.39 1.37 1.06
CA ALA A 67 3.57 0.84 2.41
C ALA A 67 4.38 -0.44 2.46
N ALA A 68 4.27 -1.34 1.47
CA ALA A 68 4.96 -2.64 1.50
C ALA A 68 5.18 -3.24 0.10
N GLY A 69 5.99 -4.31 0.05
CA GLY A 69 6.41 -4.93 -1.21
C GLY A 69 7.49 -4.09 -1.90
N TRP A 70 7.72 -4.39 -3.17
CA TRP A 70 8.74 -3.77 -4.00
C TRP A 70 8.13 -3.19 -5.27
N HIS A 71 8.54 -2.00 -5.69
CA HIS A 71 8.38 -1.63 -7.08
C HIS A 71 9.46 -2.27 -7.95
N ALA A 72 9.14 -2.54 -9.22
CA ALA A 72 10.10 -3.11 -10.16
C ALA A 72 11.35 -2.23 -10.28
N GLY A 73 12.53 -2.82 -10.01
CA GLY A 73 13.82 -2.11 -10.04
C GLY A 73 14.10 -1.20 -8.84
N ALA A 74 13.24 -1.20 -7.81
CA ALA A 74 13.46 -0.40 -6.61
C ALA A 74 14.63 -0.94 -5.77
N ALA A 75 15.39 -0.03 -5.16
CA ALA A 75 16.49 -0.37 -4.26
C ALA A 75 16.03 -0.71 -2.84
N LYS A 76 14.79 -0.38 -2.47
CA LYS A 76 14.20 -0.59 -1.15
C LYS A 76 12.72 -0.98 -1.28
N PRO A 77 12.18 -1.76 -0.33
CA PRO A 77 10.75 -2.03 -0.26
C PRO A 77 9.99 -0.83 0.32
N GLY A 78 8.66 -0.97 0.38
CA GLY A 78 7.77 0.03 0.98
C GLY A 78 8.13 0.43 2.41
N TRP A 79 7.71 1.63 2.80
CA TRP A 79 8.18 2.30 4.02
C TRP A 79 7.79 1.58 5.32
N TRP A 80 6.83 0.65 5.26
CA TRP A 80 6.39 -0.18 6.39
C TRP A 80 6.37 -1.67 6.07
N ASP A 81 7.24 -2.13 5.17
CA ASP A 81 7.21 -3.49 4.64
C ASP A 81 6.96 -4.53 5.73
N ALA A 82 7.77 -4.52 6.80
CA ALA A 82 7.70 -5.46 7.93
C ALA A 82 6.32 -5.59 8.61
N MET A 83 5.40 -4.64 8.39
CA MET A 83 4.08 -4.63 9.00
C MET A 83 2.99 -5.23 8.10
N VAL A 84 3.16 -5.24 6.77
CA VAL A 84 2.10 -5.59 5.82
C VAL A 84 2.54 -6.73 4.91
N GLY A 85 1.76 -7.80 4.87
CA GLY A 85 2.01 -8.97 4.03
C GLY A 85 1.66 -10.30 4.72
N PRO A 86 1.87 -11.44 4.03
CA PRO A 86 1.52 -12.76 4.55
C PRO A 86 2.13 -13.04 5.92
N GLY A 87 1.29 -13.30 6.93
CA GLY A 87 1.70 -13.59 8.30
C GLY A 87 2.28 -12.41 9.09
N ARG A 88 2.16 -11.17 8.59
CA ARG A 88 2.59 -9.94 9.28
C ARG A 88 1.44 -9.34 10.09
N PRO A 89 1.65 -8.31 10.94
CA PRO A 89 0.58 -7.71 11.75
C PRO A 89 -0.65 -7.28 10.94
N PHE A 90 -0.45 -6.71 9.74
CA PHE A 90 -1.48 -6.52 8.73
C PHE A 90 -1.38 -7.65 7.69
N ASP A 91 -1.97 -8.79 8.07
CA ASP A 91 -1.86 -10.04 7.31
C ASP A 91 -2.79 -10.06 6.09
N THR A 92 -2.20 -10.05 4.90
CA THR A 92 -2.93 -10.09 3.62
C THR A 92 -3.51 -11.47 3.27
N ASN A 93 -3.24 -12.51 4.08
CA ASN A 93 -3.93 -13.80 4.00
C ASN A 93 -5.17 -13.85 4.89
N LYS A 94 -5.30 -12.92 5.84
CA LYS A 94 -6.42 -12.86 6.79
C LYS A 94 -7.42 -11.79 6.40
N TYR A 95 -6.91 -10.62 6.03
CA TYR A 95 -7.66 -9.46 5.60
C TYR A 95 -7.46 -9.22 4.10
#